data_AF-A0A9E6ALE4-F1
#
_entry.id   AF-A0A9E6ALE4-F1
#
_cell.length_a   1.000
_cell.length_b   1.000
_cell.length_c   1.000
_cell.angle_alpha   90.00
_cell.angle_beta   90.00
_cell.angle_gamma   90.00
#
_symmetry.space_group_name_H-M   'P 1'
#
loop_
_entity.id
_entity.type
_entity.pdbx_description
1 polymer ?
#
loop_
_entity_poly.entity_id
_entity_poly.type
_entity_poly.pdbx_seq_one_letter_code
_entity_poly.pdbx_strand_id
1 'polypeptide(L)'
;MLDLASFIETYAVDSQIYVVLRGVNPEHSFELWWRQSGGSMPWQLRRRGHTAWTLANKKTLLSSLLQQGVDMDLATTELTRIALNQVVFAATVMREAEDLFGRTAVTQAVDEHKAFLERLIQSTRNLIEEKKGKTSQPTPMAHLDRAKPSAPGRRSETTPERPRSSKPARRRTPGVRGHLRLVTN
;
A
#
# COMPACT_ATOMS: atom_id res chain seq x y z
N MET A 1 16.57 2.02 11.20
CA MET A 1 15.09 1.89 11.11
C MET A 1 14.51 2.33 9.76
N LEU A 2 14.96 3.44 9.14
CA LEU A 2 14.54 3.88 7.78
C LEU A 2 14.75 2.81 6.67
N ASP A 3 15.68 1.89 6.90
CA ASP A 3 15.96 0.78 5.98
C ASP A 3 14.90 -0.33 6.03
N LEU A 4 14.35 -0.60 7.21
CA LEU A 4 13.45 -1.73 7.43
C LEU A 4 12.04 -1.51 6.87
N ALA A 5 11.50 -0.28 6.99
CA ALA A 5 10.25 0.07 6.34
C ALA A 5 10.39 0.04 4.80
N SER A 6 11.55 0.44 4.27
CA SER A 6 11.86 0.30 2.83
C SER A 6 11.88 -1.16 2.41
N PHE A 7 12.53 -2.00 3.21
CA PHE A 7 12.61 -3.43 2.97
C PHE A 7 11.21 -4.04 2.92
N ILE A 8 10.36 -3.76 3.90
CA ILE A 8 8.98 -4.25 3.93
C ILE A 8 8.17 -3.76 2.72
N GLU A 9 8.24 -2.46 2.39
CA GLU A 9 7.51 -1.92 1.23
C GLU A 9 7.94 -2.55 -0.10
N THR A 10 9.19 -3.00 -0.21
CA THR A 10 9.77 -3.50 -1.46
C THR A 10 9.69 -5.02 -1.58
N TYR A 11 9.90 -5.74 -0.48
CA TYR A 11 10.19 -7.18 -0.47
C TYR A 11 9.25 -8.02 0.39
N ALA A 12 8.22 -7.42 1.02
CA ALA A 12 7.22 -8.23 1.73
C ALA A 12 6.51 -9.16 0.75
N VAL A 13 6.40 -10.44 1.13
CA VAL A 13 5.65 -11.45 0.37
C VAL A 13 4.16 -11.29 0.63
N ASP A 14 3.80 -10.98 1.88
CA ASP A 14 2.42 -10.67 2.24
C ASP A 14 1.96 -9.33 1.68
N SER A 15 0.69 -9.23 1.28
CA SER A 15 0.09 -7.97 0.83
C SER A 15 -0.25 -6.99 1.97
N GLN A 16 -0.17 -7.47 3.21
CA GLN A 16 -0.45 -6.69 4.42
C GLN A 16 0.32 -7.24 5.62
N ILE A 17 0.76 -6.34 6.51
CA ILE A 17 1.45 -6.68 7.76
C ILE A 17 0.80 -5.91 8.89
N TYR A 18 0.38 -6.60 9.93
CA TYR A 18 -0.21 -5.99 11.13
C TYR A 18 0.64 -6.35 12.35
N VAL A 19 0.97 -5.35 13.16
CA VAL A 19 1.74 -5.53 14.39
C VAL A 19 1.22 -4.61 15.49
N VAL A 20 1.22 -5.12 16.72
CA VAL A 20 0.92 -4.32 17.91
C VAL A 20 2.24 -3.91 18.56
N LEU A 21 2.46 -2.61 18.64
CA LEU A 21 3.64 -2.00 19.22
C LEU A 21 3.35 -1.52 20.64
N ARG A 22 4.36 -1.56 21.50
CA ARG A 22 4.27 -1.00 22.85
C ARG A 22 4.64 0.48 22.83
N GLY A 23 3.96 1.26 23.67
CA GLY A 23 4.38 2.62 23.97
C GLY A 23 5.54 2.64 24.96
N VAL A 24 6.22 3.77 25.04
CA VAL A 24 7.17 4.07 26.13
C VAL A 24 6.45 3.99 27.48
N ASN A 25 5.18 4.40 27.53
CA ASN A 25 4.28 4.06 28.63
C ASN A 25 3.70 2.66 28.40
N PRO A 26 3.92 1.68 29.31
CA PRO A 26 3.45 0.31 29.14
C PRO A 26 1.93 0.16 29.08
N GLU A 27 1.17 1.13 29.61
CA GLU A 27 -0.29 1.17 29.51
C GLU A 27 -0.78 1.54 28.10
N HIS A 28 0.11 2.06 27.26
CA HIS A 28 -0.21 2.45 25.91
C HIS A 28 0.29 1.38 24.93
N SER A 29 -0.59 0.94 24.05
CA SER A 29 -0.24 0.11 22.90
C SER A 29 -0.77 0.72 21.62
N PHE A 30 -0.09 0.44 20.52
CA PHE A 30 -0.36 1.00 19.21
C PHE A 30 -0.51 -0.13 18.21
N GLU A 31 -1.39 0.05 17.25
CA GLU A 31 -1.57 -0.85 16.13
C GLU A 31 -0.92 -0.20 14.91
N LEU A 32 0.02 -0.92 14.30
CA LEU A 32 0.66 -0.52 13.06
C LEU A 32 0.24 -1.51 11.97
N TRP A 33 -0.29 -0.98 10.88
CA TRP A 33 -0.77 -1.75 9.74
C TRP A 33 -0.14 -1.22 8.47
N TRP A 34 0.57 -2.09 7.75
CA TRP A 34 1.06 -1.84 6.42
C TRP A 34 0.21 -2.58 5.40
N ARG A 35 -0.09 -1.92 4.27
CA ARG A 35 -0.85 -2.49 3.16
C ARG A 35 -0.24 -2.08 1.82
N GLN A 36 0.09 -3.05 0.99
CA GLN A 36 0.62 -2.81 -0.36
C GLN A 36 -0.37 -2.00 -1.23
N SER A 37 -1.67 -2.22 -1.04
CA SER A 37 -2.73 -1.48 -1.76
C SER A 37 -2.92 -0.04 -1.29
N GLY A 38 -2.18 0.43 -0.27
CA GLY A 38 -2.33 1.77 0.31
C GLY A 38 -1.74 2.91 -0.53
N GLY A 39 -1.14 2.61 -1.68
CA GLY A 39 -0.62 3.61 -2.60
C GLY A 39 0.48 4.46 -1.98
N SER A 40 0.31 5.79 -1.98
CA SER A 40 1.30 6.73 -1.45
C SER A 40 1.40 6.78 0.07
N MET A 41 0.44 6.20 0.80
CA MET A 41 0.40 6.16 2.27
C MET A 41 0.10 4.73 2.75
N PRO A 42 1.04 3.79 2.55
CA PRO A 42 0.79 2.37 2.82
C PRO A 42 0.75 2.02 4.31
N TRP A 43 1.23 2.91 5.20
CA TRP A 43 1.26 2.68 6.64
C TRP A 43 0.09 3.37 7.33
N GLN A 44 -0.48 2.68 8.31
CA GLN A 44 -1.56 3.16 9.15
C GLN A 44 -1.17 2.88 10.61
N LEU A 45 -1.20 3.92 11.44
CA LEU A 45 -0.87 3.85 12.85
C LEU A 45 -2.07 4.34 13.66
N ARG A 46 -2.42 3.66 14.74
CA ARG A 46 -3.34 4.20 15.74
C ARG A 46 -3.02 3.69 17.12
N ARG A 47 -3.44 4.44 18.13
CA ARG A 47 -3.49 3.91 19.50
C ARG A 47 -4.56 2.84 19.61
N ARG A 48 -4.27 1.73 20.30
CA ARG A 48 -5.20 0.63 20.48
C ARG A 48 -6.47 1.13 21.18
N GLY A 49 -7.64 0.73 20.66
CA GLY A 49 -8.94 1.19 21.13
C GLY A 49 -9.43 2.50 20.50
N HIS A 50 -8.58 3.23 19.77
CA HIS A 50 -9.03 4.37 18.97
C HIS A 50 -9.58 3.91 17.62
N THR A 51 -10.51 4.68 17.07
CA THR A 51 -11.16 4.37 15.78
C THR A 51 -10.42 4.95 14.59
N ALA A 52 -9.81 6.12 14.74
CA ALA A 52 -9.13 6.83 13.66
C ALA A 52 -7.72 6.30 13.42
N TRP A 53 -7.37 6.11 12.14
CA TRP A 53 -6.03 5.76 11.69
C TRP A 53 -5.26 7.01 11.25
N THR A 54 -4.02 7.14 11.72
CA THR A 54 -3.05 8.08 11.18
C THR A 54 -2.35 7.44 10.00
N LEU A 55 -2.54 8.00 8.81
CA LEU A 55 -1.90 7.52 7.59
C LEU A 55 -0.47 8.07 7.49
N ALA A 56 0.48 7.23 7.11
CA ALA A 56 1.87 7.58 6.95
C ALA A 56 2.49 6.93 5.71
N ASN A 57 3.54 7.55 5.20
CA ASN A 57 4.46 6.95 4.25
C ASN A 57 5.79 6.70 4.94
N LYS A 58 6.73 6.06 4.25
CA LYS A 58 8.07 5.82 4.79
C LYS A 58 8.73 7.04 5.43
N LYS A 59 8.62 8.22 4.80
CA LYS A 59 9.27 9.44 5.27
C LYS A 59 8.66 9.95 6.58
N THR A 60 7.35 9.81 6.75
CA THR A 60 6.60 10.33 7.91
C THR A 60 6.33 9.28 8.98
N LEU A 61 6.57 7.99 8.71
CA LEU A 61 6.28 6.91 9.64
C LEU A 61 7.10 7.04 10.93
N LEU A 62 8.40 7.26 10.82
CA LEU A 62 9.30 7.36 11.97
C LEU A 62 8.89 8.51 12.90
N SER A 63 8.65 9.69 12.33
CA SER A 63 8.21 10.85 13.12
C SER A 63 6.83 10.61 13.73
N SER A 64 5.92 9.91 13.04
CA SER A 64 4.60 9.57 13.58
C SER A 64 4.68 8.60 14.76
N LEU A 65 5.54 7.58 14.69
CA LEU A 65 5.76 6.63 15.78
C LEU A 65 6.36 7.34 17.01
N LEU A 66 7.39 8.17 16.81
CA LEU A 66 8.02 8.96 17.86
C LEU A 66 7.03 9.94 18.51
N GLN A 67 6.26 10.68 17.71
CA GLN A 67 5.29 11.66 18.19
C GLN A 67 4.18 11.02 19.03
N GLN A 68 3.79 9.78 18.70
CA GLN A 68 2.79 9.04 19.47
C GLN A 68 3.36 8.35 20.73
N GLY A 69 4.67 8.43 20.95
CA GLY A 69 5.32 7.82 22.12
C GLY A 69 5.43 6.30 22.02
N VAL A 70 5.61 5.77 20.81
CA VAL A 70 5.95 4.36 20.58
C VAL A 70 7.37 4.09 21.10
N ASP A 71 7.56 2.95 21.75
CA ASP A 71 8.90 2.45 22.08
C ASP A 71 9.59 2.01 20.79
N MET A 72 10.57 2.80 20.37
CA MET A 72 11.24 2.61 19.08
C MET A 72 12.17 1.41 19.05
N ASP A 73 12.73 1.00 20.17
CA ASP A 73 13.63 -0.15 20.24
C ASP A 73 12.81 -1.42 20.07
N LEU A 74 11.72 -1.55 20.84
CA LEU A 74 10.78 -2.67 20.70
C LEU A 74 10.12 -2.69 19.31
N ALA A 75 9.76 -1.53 18.76
CA ALA A 75 9.21 -1.46 17.42
C ALA A 75 10.22 -1.93 16.35
N THR A 76 11.50 -1.60 16.52
CA THR A 76 12.56 -2.08 15.62
C THR A 76 12.70 -3.59 15.72
N THR A 77 12.72 -4.15 16.93
CA THR A 77 12.81 -5.60 17.14
C THR A 77 11.64 -6.33 16.49
N GLU A 78 10.40 -5.85 16.68
CA GLU A 78 9.22 -6.48 16.11
C GLU A 78 9.19 -6.43 14.58
N LEU A 79 9.48 -5.26 13.99
CA LEU A 79 9.55 -5.13 12.54
C LEU A 79 10.70 -5.99 11.97
N THR A 80 11.81 -6.12 12.69
CA THR A 80 12.96 -6.93 12.25
C THR A 80 12.59 -8.40 12.25
N ARG A 81 11.92 -8.87 13.32
CA ARG A 81 11.38 -10.23 13.41
C ARG A 81 10.44 -10.54 12.26
N ILE A 82 9.54 -9.61 11.91
CA ILE A 82 8.63 -9.76 10.78
C ILE A 82 9.41 -9.87 9.46
N ALA A 83 10.35 -8.96 9.19
CA ALA A 83 11.16 -8.99 7.97
C ALA A 83 11.97 -10.30 7.86
N LEU A 84 12.58 -10.75 8.96
CA LEU A 84 13.30 -12.02 9.00
C LEU A 84 12.39 -13.21 8.70
N ASN A 85 11.18 -13.25 9.25
CA ASN A 85 10.21 -14.32 8.96
C ASN A 85 9.87 -14.38 7.47
N GLN A 86 9.72 -13.23 6.79
CA GLN A 86 9.48 -13.18 5.35
C GLN A 86 10.67 -13.72 4.55
N VAL A 87 11.90 -13.37 4.94
CA VAL A 87 13.12 -13.89 4.30
C VAL A 87 13.25 -15.39 4.48
N VAL A 88 13.05 -15.89 5.70
CA VAL A 88 13.12 -17.33 6.01
C VAL A 88 12.05 -18.09 5.24
N PHE A 89 10.83 -17.55 5.17
CA PHE A 89 9.74 -18.15 4.38
C PHE A 89 10.12 -18.22 2.90
N ALA A 90 10.56 -17.12 2.30
CA ALA A 90 10.98 -17.09 0.90
C ALA A 90 12.13 -18.07 0.62
N ALA A 91 13.14 -18.14 1.51
CA ALA A 91 14.25 -19.08 1.38
C ALA A 91 13.79 -20.55 1.47
N THR A 92 12.82 -20.84 2.34
CA THR A 92 12.25 -22.18 2.48
C THR A 92 11.50 -22.59 1.22
N VAL A 93 10.65 -21.71 0.68
CA VAL A 93 9.93 -21.94 -0.57
C VAL A 93 10.89 -22.14 -1.74
N MET A 94 11.96 -21.34 -1.82
CA MET A 94 12.99 -21.50 -2.85
C MET A 94 13.67 -22.86 -2.76
N ARG A 95 14.06 -23.30 -1.57
CA ARG A 95 14.67 -24.62 -1.38
C ARG A 95 13.72 -25.75 -1.79
N GLU A 96 12.46 -25.70 -1.38
CA GLU A 96 11.46 -26.71 -1.76
C GLU A 96 11.22 -26.74 -3.28
N ALA A 97 11.25 -25.58 -3.94
CA ALA A 97 11.18 -25.50 -5.39
C ALA A 97 12.43 -26.12 -6.05
N GLU A 98 13.63 -25.87 -5.52
CA GLU A 98 14.87 -26.48 -6.01
C GLU A 98 14.87 -28.01 -5.86
N ASP A 99 14.32 -28.52 -4.74
CA ASP A 99 14.17 -29.95 -4.50
C ASP A 99 13.19 -30.60 -5.48
N LEU A 100 12.09 -29.91 -5.82
CA LEU A 100 11.04 -30.44 -6.69
C LEU A 100 11.36 -30.35 -8.19
N PHE A 101 11.97 -29.24 -8.63
CA PHE A 101 12.17 -28.92 -10.04
C PHE A 101 13.63 -28.95 -10.49
N GLY A 102 14.56 -29.09 -9.54
CA GLY A 102 15.99 -28.99 -9.78
C GLY A 102 16.50 -27.55 -9.75
N ARG A 103 17.62 -27.35 -9.07
CA ARG A 103 18.26 -26.05 -8.87
C ARG A 103 18.50 -25.25 -10.15
N THR A 104 18.90 -25.90 -11.23
CA THR A 104 19.18 -25.24 -12.52
C THR A 104 17.92 -24.62 -13.12
N ALA A 105 16.80 -25.36 -13.14
CA ALA A 105 15.54 -24.88 -13.70
C ALA A 105 14.98 -23.71 -12.88
N VAL A 106 15.03 -23.80 -11.55
CA VAL A 106 14.59 -22.72 -10.65
C VAL A 106 15.45 -21.46 -10.82
N THR A 107 16.79 -21.62 -10.86
CA THR A 107 17.71 -20.49 -11.06
C THR A 107 17.45 -19.79 -12.39
N GLN A 108 17.32 -20.56 -13.48
CA GLN A 108 16.99 -20.02 -14.80
C GLN A 108 15.66 -19.26 -14.79
N ALA A 109 14.61 -19.82 -14.18
CA ALA A 109 13.31 -19.15 -14.08
C ALA A 109 13.38 -17.83 -13.30
N VAL A 110 14.15 -17.78 -12.21
CA VAL A 110 14.39 -16.55 -11.45
C VAL A 110 15.12 -15.50 -12.30
N ASP A 111 16.15 -15.89 -13.02
CA ASP A 111 16.93 -14.97 -13.84
C ASP A 111 16.13 -14.44 -15.04
N GLU A 112 15.35 -15.30 -15.71
CA GLU A 112 14.43 -14.90 -16.77
C GLU A 112 13.38 -13.91 -16.25
N HIS A 113 12.84 -14.14 -15.05
CA HIS A 113 11.89 -13.23 -14.42
C HIS A 113 12.52 -11.87 -14.09
N LYS A 114 13.73 -11.84 -13.50
CA LYS A 114 14.48 -10.59 -13.26
C LYS A 114 14.71 -9.82 -14.56
N ALA A 115 15.20 -10.49 -15.60
CA ALA A 115 15.45 -9.89 -16.90
C ALA A 115 14.15 -9.36 -17.56
N PHE A 116 13.01 -10.02 -17.33
CA PHE A 116 11.71 -9.52 -17.76
C PHE A 116 11.31 -8.23 -17.02
N LEU A 117 11.44 -8.20 -15.69
CA LEU A 117 11.14 -7.03 -14.87
C LEU A 117 12.02 -5.82 -15.25
N GLU A 118 13.31 -6.04 -15.46
CA GLU A 118 14.25 -4.99 -15.90
C GLU A 118 13.83 -4.39 -17.25
N ARG A 119 13.46 -5.25 -18.21
CA ARG A 119 12.93 -4.80 -19.52
C ARG A 119 11.65 -3.98 -19.36
N LEU A 120 10.73 -4.42 -18.51
CA LEU A 120 9.48 -3.69 -18.24
C LEU A 120 9.72 -2.31 -17.62
N ILE A 121 10.65 -2.22 -16.66
CA ILE A 121 11.06 -0.94 -16.05
C ILE A 121 11.65 -0.01 -17.11
N GLN A 122 12.53 -0.53 -17.97
CA GLN A 122 13.14 0.26 -19.04
C GLN A 122 12.11 0.77 -20.05
N SER A 123 11.19 -0.10 -20.50
CA SER A 123 10.10 0.29 -21.40
C SER A 123 9.21 1.38 -20.79
N THR A 124 8.90 1.28 -19.49
CA THR A 124 8.10 2.29 -18.79
C THR A 124 8.83 3.63 -18.70
N ARG A 125 10.14 3.62 -18.42
CA ARG A 125 10.97 4.84 -18.43
C ARG A 125 10.99 5.50 -19.81
N ASN A 126 11.20 4.73 -20.87
CA ASN A 126 11.20 5.25 -22.24
C ASN A 126 9.87 5.93 -22.58
N LEU A 127 8.74 5.30 -22.23
CA LEU A 127 7.40 5.87 -22.44
C LEU A 127 7.17 7.17 -21.67
N ILE A 128 7.68 7.28 -20.44
CA ILE A 128 7.60 8.51 -19.63
C ILE A 128 8.40 9.63 -20.29
N GLU A 129 9.62 9.34 -20.75
CA GLU A 129 10.48 10.35 -21.39
C GLU A 129 9.95 10.78 -22.76
N GLU A 130 9.40 9.86 -23.57
CA GLU A 130 8.72 10.21 -24.83
C GLU A 130 7.52 11.15 -24.62
N LYS A 131 6.74 10.92 -23.56
CA LYS A 131 5.61 11.81 -23.20
C LYS A 131 6.09 13.19 -22.75
N LYS A 132 7.16 13.27 -21.96
CA LYS A 132 7.76 14.56 -21.58
C LYS A 132 8.29 15.32 -22.80
N GLY A 133 8.96 14.63 -23.73
CA GLY A 133 9.50 15.24 -24.95
C GLY A 133 8.42 15.81 -25.89
N LYS A 134 7.25 15.16 -26.00
CA LYS A 134 6.14 15.62 -26.86
C LYS A 134 5.29 16.75 -26.25
N THR A 135 5.36 17.00 -24.94
CA THR A 135 4.60 18.07 -24.27
C THR A 135 5.28 19.45 -24.38
N SER A 136 6.49 19.50 -24.95
CA SER A 136 7.32 20.72 -25.05
C SER A 136 7.27 21.42 -26.42
N GLN A 137 6.46 20.96 -27.38
CA GLN A 137 6.22 21.77 -28.57
C GLN A 137 5.18 22.84 -28.23
N PRO A 138 5.55 24.14 -28.26
CA PRO A 138 4.57 25.20 -28.14
C PRO A 138 3.62 25.06 -29.32
N THR A 139 2.33 24.83 -29.05
CA THR A 139 1.29 25.01 -30.05
C THR A 139 1.54 26.38 -30.70
N PRO A 140 1.85 26.47 -32.00
CA PRO A 140 1.96 27.76 -32.64
C PRO A 140 0.61 28.44 -32.45
N MET A 141 0.59 29.51 -31.67
CA MET A 141 -0.61 30.32 -31.50
C MET A 141 -1.00 30.80 -32.89
N ALA A 142 -2.01 30.16 -33.47
CA ALA A 142 -2.76 30.74 -34.56
C ALA A 142 -3.19 32.13 -34.08
N HIS A 143 -2.67 33.16 -34.74
CA HIS A 143 -3.09 34.54 -34.58
C HIS A 143 -4.61 34.59 -34.73
N LEU A 144 -5.33 34.59 -33.61
CA LEU A 144 -6.74 34.87 -33.58
C LEU A 144 -6.88 36.39 -33.55
N ASP A 145 -7.28 36.91 -34.71
CA ASP A 145 -7.58 38.31 -34.87
C ASP A 145 -8.58 38.80 -33.82
N ARG A 146 -8.17 39.92 -33.25
CA ARG A 146 -8.80 40.66 -32.18
C ARG A 146 -10.08 41.32 -32.70
N ALA A 147 -11.23 40.75 -32.38
CA ALA A 147 -12.50 41.46 -32.38
C ALA A 147 -13.15 41.38 -30.99
N LYS A 148 -13.13 42.51 -30.28
CA LYS A 148 -13.95 42.85 -29.10
C LYS A 148 -15.04 43.83 -29.58
N PRO A 149 -16.04 44.22 -28.76
CA PRO A 149 -16.80 43.49 -27.72
C PRO A 149 -18.33 43.80 -27.82
N SER A 150 -19.18 43.06 -27.08
CA SER A 150 -20.48 43.53 -26.54
C SER A 150 -21.06 42.40 -25.66
N ALA A 151 -21.08 42.50 -24.34
CA ALA A 151 -22.04 43.20 -23.47
C ALA A 151 -22.80 42.15 -22.61
N PRO A 152 -23.31 42.51 -21.42
CA PRO A 152 -23.47 41.61 -20.27
C PRO A 152 -24.85 40.95 -20.20
N GLY A 153 -24.87 39.65 -19.85
CA GLY A 153 -26.09 38.86 -19.70
C GLY A 153 -26.11 38.08 -18.39
N ARG A 154 -26.73 38.67 -17.37
CA ARG A 154 -27.01 38.13 -16.05
C ARG A 154 -28.15 37.09 -16.15
N ARG A 155 -27.93 35.83 -15.76
CA ARG A 155 -28.95 34.82 -15.39
C ARG A 155 -28.31 33.91 -14.34
N SER A 156 -28.64 34.04 -13.05
CA SER A 156 -29.82 33.48 -12.36
C SER A 156 -30.02 31.98 -12.58
N GLU A 157 -29.76 31.25 -11.48
CA GLU A 157 -30.54 30.12 -10.95
C GLU A 157 -30.73 28.88 -11.83
N THR A 158 -30.22 27.74 -11.35
CA THR A 158 -31.06 26.70 -10.71
C THR A 158 -30.19 25.49 -10.34
N THR A 159 -30.23 25.15 -9.04
CA THR A 159 -29.64 23.94 -8.47
C THR A 159 -30.58 22.76 -8.73
N PRO A 160 -30.14 21.64 -9.34
CA PRO A 160 -30.94 20.44 -9.38
C PRO A 160 -30.79 19.64 -8.07
N GLU A 161 -31.94 19.39 -7.45
CA GLU A 161 -32.15 18.45 -6.35
C GLU A 161 -31.52 17.07 -6.62
N ARG A 162 -30.90 16.51 -5.58
CA ARG A 162 -30.29 15.17 -5.59
C ARG A 162 -31.33 14.15 -5.10
N PRO A 163 -31.69 13.12 -5.89
CA PRO A 163 -32.61 12.09 -5.43
C PRO A 163 -31.97 11.19 -4.36
N ARG A 164 -32.71 10.99 -3.27
CA ARG A 164 -32.41 10.06 -2.18
C ARG A 164 -32.51 8.62 -2.70
N SER A 165 -31.37 7.94 -2.86
CA SER A 165 -31.34 6.50 -3.13
C SER A 165 -31.33 5.70 -1.83
N SER A 166 -32.20 4.70 -1.83
CA SER A 166 -32.66 3.84 -0.76
C SER A 166 -31.61 2.81 -0.31
N LYS A 167 -31.59 2.55 1.01
CA LYS A 167 -30.83 1.45 1.64
C LYS A 167 -31.36 0.09 1.17
N PRO A 168 -30.51 -0.85 0.71
CA PRO A 168 -30.90 -2.24 0.59
C PRO A 168 -30.87 -2.97 1.95
N ALA A 169 -31.85 -3.86 2.10
CA ALA A 169 -32.14 -4.64 3.30
C ALA A 169 -31.01 -5.63 3.66
N ARG A 170 -30.69 -5.70 4.95
CA ARG A 170 -29.83 -6.74 5.54
C ARG A 170 -30.54 -8.09 5.48
N ARG A 171 -30.08 -8.99 4.61
CA ARG A 171 -30.38 -10.43 4.70
C ARG A 171 -29.58 -11.02 5.86
N ARG A 172 -30.28 -11.47 6.91
CA ARG A 172 -29.71 -12.32 7.96
C ARG A 172 -29.61 -13.75 7.44
N THR A 173 -28.41 -14.30 7.36
CA THR A 173 -28.19 -15.75 7.24
C THR A 173 -28.19 -16.37 8.64
N PRO A 174 -28.87 -17.52 8.86
CA PRO A 174 -28.82 -18.24 10.12
C PRO A 174 -27.46 -18.91 10.31
N GLY A 175 -26.92 -18.80 11.52
CA GLY A 175 -25.66 -19.41 11.92
C GLY A 175 -25.78 -20.94 12.02
N VAL A 176 -24.85 -21.63 11.37
CA VAL A 176 -24.62 -23.05 11.56
C VAL A 176 -23.72 -23.21 12.79
N ARG A 177 -24.28 -23.69 13.91
CA ARG A 177 -23.53 -24.16 15.07
C ARG A 177 -23.01 -25.57 14.78
N GLY A 178 -21.75 -25.68 14.39
CA GLY A 178 -21.02 -26.94 14.38
C GLY A 178 -20.41 -27.21 15.76
N HIS A 179 -20.99 -28.17 16.50
CA HIS A 179 -20.33 -28.77 17.66
C HIS A 179 -19.23 -29.72 17.17
N LEU A 180 -17.96 -29.37 17.36
CA LEU A 180 -16.87 -30.34 17.34
C LEU A 180 -16.70 -30.94 18.74
N ARG A 181 -16.91 -32.25 18.85
CA ARG A 181 -16.45 -33.06 19.98
C ARG A 181 -14.99 -33.45 19.72
N LEU A 182 -14.10 -33.08 20.64
CA LEU A 182 -12.75 -33.62 20.73
C LEU A 182 -12.82 -35.05 21.27
N VAL A 183 -12.27 -36.00 20.52
CA VAL A 183 -11.93 -37.34 20.98
C VAL A 183 -10.44 -37.31 21.28
N THR A 184 -10.08 -37.52 22.55
CA THR A 184 -8.69 -37.73 22.98
C THR A 184 -8.49 -39.23 23.17
N ASN A 185 -7.42 -39.77 22.59
CA ASN A 185 -6.78 -41.02 23.02
C ASN A 185 -5.65 -40.69 24.00
#